data_AF-A0A150AX49-F1
#
_entry.id   AF-A0A150AX49-F1
#
_cell.length_a   1.000
_cell.length_b   1.000
_cell.length_c   1.000
_cell.angle_alpha   90.00
_cell.angle_beta   90.00
_cell.angle_gamma   90.00
#
_symmetry.space_group_name_H-M   'P 1'
#
loop_
_entity.id
_entity.type
_entity.pdbx_description
1 polymer ?
#
loop_
_entity_poly.entity_id
_entity_poly.type
_entity_poly.pdbx_seq_one_letter_code
_entity_poly.pdbx_strand_id
1 'polypeptide(L)'
;MKIDTNSLDYVKIYRFDNKVFFCKPYNSDTYDHVFEFIDTEVTDLTLFNQDILEKNVHTPKYNDNMWSGCFCFLSEYEKNITDDDGPLKMRKGHKLNIALLPKNTKIWVRNCSHLGETEPFFNSFSYLVEHEGHLRWRYSSQSYNCYCWVRMSVELALERIKLWKTNNIGRELPEWLTEFYLIEDQLGLIYPLSLWDRFILHIKNFKIFIARK
;
A
#
# COMPACT_ATOMS: atom_id res chain seq x y z
N MET A 1 -14.31 23.87 -10.67
CA MET A 1 -13.00 23.61 -11.34
C MET A 1 -13.11 22.27 -12.03
N LYS A 2 -13.01 22.19 -13.36
CA LYS A 2 -13.00 20.90 -14.08
C LYS A 2 -11.60 20.31 -13.91
N ILE A 3 -11.47 19.20 -13.19
CA ILE A 3 -10.21 18.48 -13.17
C ILE A 3 -9.97 17.91 -14.55
N ASP A 4 -8.82 18.23 -15.12
CA ASP A 4 -8.33 17.49 -16.25
C ASP A 4 -7.94 16.08 -15.79
N THR A 5 -8.89 15.15 -15.89
CA THR A 5 -8.68 13.73 -15.54
C THR A 5 -7.63 13.03 -16.41
N ASN A 6 -7.06 13.73 -17.41
CA ASN A 6 -5.91 13.30 -18.19
C ASN A 6 -4.58 13.92 -17.72
N SER A 7 -4.54 14.74 -16.65
CA SER A 7 -3.26 15.19 -16.13
C SER A 7 -2.48 13.96 -15.65
N LEU A 8 -1.31 13.73 -16.25
CA LEU A 8 -0.42 12.61 -15.97
C LEU A 8 0.01 12.51 -14.49
N ASP A 9 -0.35 13.50 -13.67
CA ASP A 9 0.17 13.73 -12.32
C ASP A 9 -0.65 13.08 -11.20
N TYR A 10 -1.83 12.53 -11.49
CA TYR A 10 -2.69 11.89 -10.48
C TYR A 10 -3.00 10.43 -10.82
N VAL A 11 -3.27 9.65 -9.79
CA VAL A 11 -3.74 8.26 -9.90
C VAL A 11 -5.02 8.04 -9.12
N LYS A 12 -5.85 7.10 -9.59
CA LYS A 12 -7.05 6.68 -8.86
C LYS A 12 -6.66 5.78 -7.70
N ILE A 13 -7.30 6.01 -6.55
CA ILE A 13 -7.24 5.13 -5.39
C ILE A 13 -8.64 4.67 -5.02
N TYR A 14 -8.73 3.47 -4.43
CA TYR A 14 -9.99 2.84 -4.08
C TYR A 14 -10.01 2.44 -2.61
N ARG A 15 -11.17 2.53 -1.98
CA ARG A 15 -11.37 2.07 -0.60
C ARG A 15 -12.78 1.51 -0.41
N PHE A 16 -12.87 0.40 0.31
CA PHE A 16 -14.14 -0.28 0.64
C PHE A 16 -14.57 0.03 2.07
N ASP A 17 -15.38 1.08 2.24
CA ASP A 17 -15.85 1.52 3.56
C ASP A 17 -17.14 2.34 3.47
N ASN A 18 -18.03 2.17 4.44
CA ASN A 18 -19.26 2.97 4.52
C ASN A 18 -19.01 4.40 5.01
N LYS A 19 -17.85 4.67 5.61
CA LYS A 19 -17.42 5.98 6.13
C LYS A 19 -16.35 6.64 5.24
N VAL A 20 -16.36 6.36 3.93
CA VAL A 20 -15.46 7.00 2.96
C VAL A 20 -13.98 6.76 3.32
N PHE A 21 -13.19 7.82 3.52
CA PHE A 21 -11.78 7.75 3.90
C PHE A 21 -11.55 7.96 5.42
N PHE A 22 -12.52 7.61 6.27
CA PHE A 22 -12.39 7.69 7.73
C PHE A 22 -11.19 6.90 8.28
N CYS A 23 -10.29 7.58 8.99
CA CYS A 23 -9.12 6.95 9.60
C CYS A 23 -9.43 6.40 10.99
N LYS A 24 -8.69 5.37 11.37
CA LYS A 24 -8.70 4.77 12.70
C LYS A 24 -7.27 4.42 13.08
N PRO A 25 -6.96 4.34 14.39
CA PRO A 25 -5.68 3.78 14.85
C PRO A 25 -5.40 2.45 14.16
N TYR A 26 -4.14 2.24 13.76
CA TYR A 26 -3.72 0.98 13.15
C TYR A 26 -4.06 -0.21 14.04
N ASN A 27 -3.73 -0.14 15.33
CA ASN A 27 -4.08 -1.15 16.32
C ASN A 27 -5.21 -0.66 17.25
N SER A 28 -6.28 -1.44 17.39
CA SER A 28 -7.47 -1.15 18.21
C SER A 28 -8.23 -2.43 18.58
N ASP A 29 -9.23 -2.36 19.46
CA ASP A 29 -10.05 -3.53 19.86
C ASP A 29 -10.70 -4.26 18.69
N THR A 30 -10.97 -3.55 17.58
CA THR A 30 -11.62 -4.10 16.40
C THR A 30 -10.62 -4.59 15.35
N TYR A 31 -9.39 -4.10 15.39
CA TYR A 31 -8.35 -4.37 14.39
C TYR A 31 -7.01 -4.47 15.10
N ASP A 32 -6.53 -5.70 15.29
CA ASP A 32 -5.19 -5.98 15.81
C ASP A 32 -4.28 -6.36 14.65
N HIS A 33 -3.43 -5.43 14.24
CA HIS A 33 -2.48 -5.61 13.15
C HIS A 33 -1.07 -5.86 13.69
N VAL A 34 -0.47 -6.94 13.20
CA VAL A 34 0.86 -7.40 13.65
C VAL A 34 2.02 -6.84 12.82
N PHE A 35 1.74 -6.21 11.67
CA PHE A 35 2.78 -5.80 10.74
C PHE A 35 3.31 -4.40 11.02
N GLU A 36 4.63 -4.28 11.04
CA GLU A 36 5.36 -3.08 11.44
C GLU A 36 5.53 -2.08 10.30
N PHE A 37 5.88 -0.85 10.64
CA PHE A 37 6.23 0.22 9.72
C PHE A 37 7.74 0.42 9.71
N ILE A 38 8.36 0.11 8.58
CA ILE A 38 9.77 0.37 8.32
C ILE A 38 9.86 1.80 7.80
N ASP A 39 10.32 2.72 8.66
CA ASP A 39 10.47 4.15 8.40
C ASP A 39 11.65 4.46 7.46
N THR A 40 11.71 3.74 6.34
CA THR A 40 12.71 3.91 5.28
C THR A 40 11.99 3.96 3.95
N GLU A 41 12.50 4.82 3.07
CA GLU A 41 11.93 5.02 1.75
C GLU A 41 12.61 4.09 0.75
N VAL A 42 11.81 3.37 -0.02
CA VAL A 42 12.26 2.67 -1.22
C VAL A 42 12.32 3.70 -2.34
N THR A 43 13.52 3.90 -2.88
CA THR A 43 13.76 4.81 -4.01
C THR A 43 14.21 4.08 -5.28
N ASP A 44 14.58 2.81 -5.17
CA ASP A 44 15.07 1.99 -6.26
C ASP A 44 14.42 0.60 -6.20
N LEU A 45 13.74 0.21 -7.28
CA LEU A 45 13.03 -1.05 -7.39
C LEU A 45 13.95 -2.25 -7.69
N THR A 46 15.25 -2.05 -7.83
CA THR A 46 16.25 -3.09 -8.08
C THR A 46 17.01 -3.53 -6.82
N LEU A 47 16.84 -2.79 -5.72
CA LEU A 47 17.51 -3.07 -4.44
C LEU A 47 16.60 -3.89 -3.52
N PHE A 48 16.95 -5.15 -3.30
CA PHE A 48 16.17 -6.08 -2.48
C PHE A 48 16.98 -6.61 -1.31
N ASN A 49 16.28 -7.19 -0.33
CA ASN A 49 16.87 -7.81 0.85
C ASN A 49 17.89 -6.90 1.56
N GLN A 50 17.64 -5.59 1.54
CA GLN A 50 18.51 -4.59 2.15
C GLN A 50 18.51 -4.73 3.67
N ASP A 51 19.63 -4.35 4.28
CA ASP A 51 19.78 -4.20 5.72
C ASP A 51 19.08 -2.92 6.20
N ILE A 52 18.44 -3.00 7.35
CA ILE A 52 17.81 -1.87 8.02
C ILE A 52 18.20 -1.85 9.49
N LEU A 53 18.30 -0.67 10.09
CA LEU A 53 18.51 -0.55 11.54
C LEU A 53 17.18 -0.76 12.26
N GLU A 54 17.16 -1.59 13.31
CA GLU A 54 15.94 -1.87 14.09
C GLU A 54 15.26 -0.60 14.60
N LYS A 55 16.04 0.45 14.94
CA LYS A 55 15.50 1.76 15.36
C LYS A 55 14.61 2.46 14.32
N ASN A 56 14.73 2.07 13.05
CA ASN A 56 13.91 2.58 11.94
C ASN A 56 12.65 1.73 11.72
N VAL A 57 12.38 0.76 12.59
CA VAL A 57 11.17 -0.05 12.58
C VAL A 57 10.27 0.43 13.69
N HIS A 58 8.99 0.60 13.36
CA HIS A 58 8.00 1.06 14.30
C HIS A 58 6.83 0.08 14.36
N THR A 59 6.52 -0.35 15.57
CA THR A 59 5.34 -1.17 15.88
C THR A 59 4.29 -0.26 16.52
N PRO A 60 3.24 0.16 15.80
CA PRO A 60 2.23 1.06 16.37
C PRO A 60 1.59 0.47 17.61
N LYS A 61 1.49 1.27 18.65
CA LYS A 61 0.85 0.83 19.90
C LYS A 61 -0.66 0.74 19.74
N TYR A 62 -1.28 -0.01 20.63
CA TYR A 62 -2.73 -0.04 20.74
C TYR A 62 -3.30 1.38 20.97
N ASN A 63 -4.30 1.77 20.16
CA ASN A 63 -4.90 3.09 20.09
C ASN A 63 -3.90 4.24 19.85
N ASP A 64 -2.81 3.98 19.11
CA ASP A 64 -1.88 5.02 18.68
C ASP A 64 -2.47 5.84 17.53
N ASN A 65 -2.90 7.06 17.85
CA ASN A 65 -3.50 7.98 16.88
C ASN A 65 -2.50 8.52 15.86
N MET A 66 -1.18 8.49 16.13
CA MET A 66 -0.17 8.96 15.17
C MET A 66 -0.12 8.05 13.93
N TRP A 67 -0.50 6.79 14.11
CA TRP A 67 -0.63 5.80 13.04
C TRP A 67 -2.09 5.58 12.67
N SER A 68 -2.95 6.57 12.90
CA SER A 68 -4.29 6.54 12.36
C SER A 68 -4.24 6.64 10.84
N GLY A 69 -5.02 5.80 10.18
CA GLY A 69 -4.97 5.70 8.74
C GLY A 69 -6.04 4.79 8.19
N CYS A 70 -5.89 4.44 6.93
CA CYS A 70 -6.78 3.49 6.27
C CYS A 70 -6.15 2.75 5.11
N PHE A 71 -6.63 1.52 4.92
CA PHE A 71 -6.28 0.66 3.81
C PHE A 71 -6.98 1.13 2.54
N CYS A 72 -6.20 1.26 1.48
CA CYS A 72 -6.61 1.68 0.16
C CYS A 72 -5.92 0.82 -0.91
N PHE A 73 -6.43 0.88 -2.14
CA PHE A 73 -5.88 0.17 -3.29
C PHE A 73 -5.47 1.14 -4.39
N LEU A 74 -4.28 0.92 -4.94
CA LEU A 74 -3.66 1.81 -5.92
C LEU A 74 -3.96 1.36 -7.35
N SER A 75 -4.54 2.25 -8.16
CA SER A 75 -4.85 2.07 -9.59
C SER A 75 -5.90 1.01 -9.93
N GLU A 76 -5.79 -0.19 -9.36
CA GLU A 76 -6.71 -1.31 -9.54
C GLU A 76 -6.68 -2.24 -8.31
N TYR A 77 -7.55 -3.23 -8.29
CA TYR A 77 -7.72 -4.22 -7.23
C TYR A 77 -8.35 -5.49 -7.82
N GLU A 78 -8.21 -6.61 -7.12
CA GLU A 78 -8.80 -7.91 -7.51
C GLU A 78 -10.34 -7.82 -7.56
N LYS A 79 -10.98 -8.44 -8.55
CA LYS A 79 -12.43 -8.25 -8.73
C LYS A 79 -13.25 -8.83 -7.58
N ASN A 80 -12.77 -9.93 -7.00
CA ASN A 80 -13.36 -10.65 -5.89
C ASN A 80 -12.90 -10.13 -4.51
N ILE A 81 -12.26 -8.95 -4.44
CA ILE A 81 -11.61 -8.49 -3.21
C ILE A 81 -12.54 -8.47 -1.98
N THR A 82 -13.83 -8.20 -2.16
CA THR A 82 -14.86 -8.21 -1.10
C THR A 82 -15.83 -9.39 -1.16
N ASP A 83 -15.61 -10.36 -2.04
CA ASP A 83 -16.46 -11.56 -2.15
C ASP A 83 -16.23 -12.50 -0.96
N ASP A 84 -17.04 -13.55 -0.82
CA ASP A 84 -16.99 -14.44 0.36
C ASP A 84 -15.64 -15.13 0.56
N ASP A 85 -14.93 -15.40 -0.54
CA ASP A 85 -13.58 -15.99 -0.56
C ASP A 85 -12.48 -14.94 -0.78
N GLY A 86 -12.84 -13.65 -0.82
CA GLY A 86 -11.92 -12.54 -1.05
C GLY A 86 -11.12 -12.16 0.21
N PRO A 87 -9.95 -11.53 0.04
CA PRO A 87 -9.12 -11.10 1.17
C PRO A 87 -9.79 -10.04 2.06
N LEU A 88 -10.69 -9.23 1.49
CA LEU A 88 -11.51 -8.28 2.23
C LEU A 88 -12.98 -8.72 2.36
N LYS A 89 -13.26 -10.03 2.51
CA LYS A 89 -14.63 -10.54 2.71
C LYS A 89 -15.39 -9.87 3.87
N MET A 90 -14.69 -9.42 4.91
CA MET A 90 -15.29 -8.67 6.03
C MET A 90 -15.82 -7.28 5.62
N ARG A 91 -15.47 -6.81 4.42
CA ARG A 91 -15.99 -5.58 3.79
C ARG A 91 -17.08 -5.87 2.76
N LYS A 92 -17.60 -7.11 2.67
CA LYS A 92 -18.71 -7.45 1.78
C LYS A 92 -19.91 -6.52 2.02
N GLY A 93 -20.43 -5.92 0.95
CA GLY A 93 -21.53 -4.96 1.00
C GLY A 93 -21.13 -3.53 1.40
N HIS A 94 -19.86 -3.26 1.70
CA HIS A 94 -19.39 -1.89 1.92
C HIS A 94 -19.34 -1.07 0.62
N LYS A 95 -19.51 0.25 0.75
CA LYS A 95 -19.42 1.17 -0.39
C LYS A 95 -18.00 1.26 -0.94
N LEU A 96 -17.89 1.24 -2.28
CA LEU A 96 -16.67 1.60 -3.00
C LEU A 96 -16.51 3.13 -3.05
N ASN A 97 -15.40 3.61 -2.50
CA ASN A 97 -15.00 5.01 -2.54
C ASN A 97 -13.81 5.17 -3.47
N ILE A 98 -13.81 6.24 -4.25
CA ILE A 98 -12.78 6.54 -5.23
C ILE A 98 -12.33 7.99 -5.03
N ALA A 99 -11.02 8.19 -5.00
CA ALA A 99 -10.38 9.50 -4.98
C ALA A 99 -9.19 9.52 -5.94
N LEU A 100 -8.61 10.70 -6.14
CA LEU A 100 -7.35 10.87 -6.84
C LEU A 100 -6.24 11.21 -5.84
N LEU A 101 -5.05 10.70 -6.09
CA LEU A 101 -3.85 10.95 -5.30
C LEU A 101 -2.72 11.43 -6.22
N PRO A 102 -1.98 12.50 -5.88
CA PRO A 102 -0.83 12.94 -6.66
C PRO A 102 0.27 11.87 -6.71
N LYS A 103 0.89 11.67 -7.88
CA LYS A 103 1.93 10.65 -8.09
C LYS A 103 3.23 10.86 -7.33
N ASN A 104 3.55 12.11 -6.99
CA ASN A 104 4.70 12.45 -6.16
C ASN A 104 4.46 12.22 -4.66
N THR A 105 3.25 11.83 -4.25
CA THR A 105 2.93 11.56 -2.84
C THR A 105 3.68 10.32 -2.36
N LYS A 106 4.30 10.39 -1.19
CA LYS A 106 4.84 9.22 -0.49
C LYS A 106 3.72 8.53 0.27
N ILE A 107 3.58 7.23 0.12
CA ILE A 107 2.58 6.39 0.78
C ILE A 107 3.24 5.18 1.42
N TRP A 108 2.51 4.48 2.29
CA TRP A 108 2.96 3.24 2.90
C TRP A 108 2.47 2.05 2.07
N VAL A 109 3.38 1.30 1.47
CA VAL A 109 3.06 0.09 0.68
C VAL A 109 3.62 -1.14 1.38
N ARG A 110 3.14 -2.33 1.05
CA ARG A 110 3.79 -3.57 1.52
C ARG A 110 5.24 -3.64 1.08
N ASN A 111 6.10 -4.15 1.94
CA ASN A 111 7.54 -4.38 1.73
C ASN A 111 7.83 -5.52 0.73
N CYS A 112 6.95 -5.79 -0.22
CA CYS A 112 7.18 -6.74 -1.31
C CYS A 112 7.77 -6.02 -2.52
N SER A 113 8.78 -6.62 -3.16
CA SER A 113 9.24 -6.15 -4.45
C SER A 113 8.29 -6.54 -5.59
N HIS A 114 8.63 -6.11 -6.80
CA HIS A 114 7.94 -6.56 -8.02
C HIS A 114 8.27 -8.01 -8.41
N LEU A 115 9.19 -8.69 -7.70
CA LEU A 115 9.52 -10.10 -7.91
C LEU A 115 8.59 -11.04 -7.13
N GLY A 116 8.01 -10.57 -6.02
CA GLY A 116 7.06 -11.34 -5.21
C GLY A 116 7.25 -11.15 -3.71
N GLU A 117 6.45 -11.87 -2.92
CA GLU A 117 6.47 -11.83 -1.45
C GLU A 117 7.75 -12.42 -0.84
N THR A 118 8.46 -13.28 -1.57
CA THR A 118 9.71 -13.90 -1.10
C THR A 118 10.93 -12.98 -1.24
N GLU A 119 10.79 -11.87 -1.96
CA GLU A 119 11.86 -10.93 -2.25
C GLU A 119 11.48 -9.53 -1.74
N PRO A 120 11.49 -9.30 -0.41
CA PRO A 120 11.16 -7.99 0.14
C PRO A 120 12.25 -6.96 -0.12
N PHE A 121 11.91 -5.67 -0.02
CA PHE A 121 12.93 -4.62 -0.16
C PHE A 121 13.91 -4.60 1.02
N PHE A 122 13.39 -4.76 2.24
CA PHE A 122 14.18 -4.88 3.47
C PHE A 122 13.90 -6.22 4.14
N ASN A 123 14.94 -6.96 4.51
CA ASN A 123 14.78 -8.30 5.09
C ASN A 123 15.68 -8.60 6.29
N SER A 124 16.69 -7.76 6.51
CA SER A 124 17.68 -7.97 7.56
C SER A 124 17.68 -6.77 8.49
N PHE A 125 17.34 -7.00 9.75
CA PHE A 125 17.31 -5.97 10.79
C PHE A 125 18.57 -6.08 11.63
N SER A 126 19.30 -4.98 11.71
CA SER A 126 20.55 -4.87 12.42
C SER A 126 20.40 -4.01 13.67
N TYR A 127 20.98 -4.47 14.77
CA TYR A 127 20.95 -3.78 16.06
C TYR A 127 22.24 -4.02 16.84
N LEU A 128 22.60 -3.04 17.67
CA LEU A 128 23.76 -3.11 18.54
C LEU A 128 23.36 -3.74 19.87
N VAL A 129 24.07 -4.80 20.25
CA VAL A 129 23.94 -5.43 21.56
C VAL A 129 25.26 -5.29 22.29
N GLU A 130 25.20 -4.83 23.53
CA GLU A 130 26.35 -4.91 24.43
C GLU A 130 26.48 -6.34 24.96
N HIS A 131 27.64 -6.94 24.76
CA HIS A 131 27.99 -8.24 25.31
C HIS A 131 29.40 -8.18 25.88
N GLU A 132 29.52 -8.45 27.19
CA GLU A 132 30.79 -8.40 27.93
C GLU A 132 31.52 -7.05 27.79
N GLY A 133 30.79 -5.93 27.82
CA GLY A 133 31.37 -4.59 27.70
C GLY A 133 31.79 -4.19 26.27
N HIS A 134 31.51 -5.02 25.26
CA HIS A 134 31.75 -4.73 23.87
C HIS A 134 30.45 -4.65 23.06
N LEU A 135 30.32 -3.60 22.25
CA LEU A 135 29.22 -3.46 21.31
C LEU A 135 29.45 -4.39 20.11
N ARG A 136 28.46 -5.25 19.83
CA ARG A 136 28.46 -6.15 18.66
C ARG A 136 27.19 -5.96 17.86
N TRP A 137 27.32 -5.96 16.53
CA TRP A 137 26.17 -6.01 15.63
C TRP A 137 25.54 -7.40 15.67
N ARG A 138 24.22 -7.42 15.82
CA ARG A 138 23.37 -8.59 15.64
C ARG A 138 22.43 -8.34 14.47
N TYR A 139 22.02 -9.43 13.85
CA TYR A 139 21.14 -9.42 12.69
C TYR A 139 20.00 -10.39 12.93
N SER A 140 18.80 -10.00 12.52
CA SER A 140 17.62 -10.86 12.50
C SER A 140 16.85 -10.66 11.20
N SER A 141 16.26 -11.73 10.68
CA SER A 141 15.27 -11.68 9.62
C SER A 141 13.98 -12.36 10.12
N GLN A 142 12.84 -12.00 9.56
CA GLN A 142 11.56 -12.63 9.88
C GLN A 142 10.87 -13.09 8.60
N SER A 143 10.19 -14.24 8.67
CA SER A 143 9.55 -14.88 7.51
C SER A 143 8.42 -14.07 6.87
N TYR A 144 7.93 -13.02 7.54
CA TYR A 144 6.77 -12.22 7.13
C TYR A 144 7.09 -10.75 6.89
N ASN A 145 8.39 -10.42 6.74
CA ASN A 145 8.86 -9.05 6.50
C ASN A 145 8.23 -8.39 5.28
N CYS A 146 7.83 -9.17 4.28
CA CYS A 146 7.15 -8.68 3.08
C CYS A 146 5.81 -7.99 3.38
N TYR A 147 5.14 -8.37 4.48
CA TYR A 147 3.89 -7.76 4.90
C TYR A 147 4.08 -6.49 5.76
N CYS A 148 5.30 -6.17 6.19
CA CYS A 148 5.58 -4.87 6.82
C CYS A 148 5.33 -3.72 5.82
N TRP A 149 5.15 -2.52 6.34
CA TRP A 149 4.95 -1.30 5.56
C TRP A 149 6.27 -0.60 5.30
N VAL A 150 6.48 -0.11 4.08
CA VAL A 150 7.61 0.74 3.69
C VAL A 150 7.10 1.99 3.00
N ARG A 151 7.87 3.08 3.06
CA ARG A 151 7.52 4.29 2.32
C ARG A 151 7.94 4.18 0.87
N MET A 152 7.05 4.57 -0.03
CA MET A 152 7.31 4.59 -1.47
C MET A 152 6.52 5.73 -2.11
N SER A 153 7.09 6.39 -3.12
CA SER A 153 6.28 7.33 -3.93
C SER A 153 5.21 6.58 -4.71
N VAL A 154 4.06 7.21 -4.93
CA VAL A 154 2.98 6.63 -5.73
C VAL A 154 3.47 6.29 -7.14
N GLU A 155 4.29 7.14 -7.75
CA GLU A 155 4.91 6.88 -9.04
C GLU A 155 5.73 5.58 -9.05
N LEU A 156 6.60 5.40 -8.06
CA LEU A 156 7.43 4.21 -7.96
C LEU A 156 6.59 2.96 -7.63
N ALA A 157 5.53 3.10 -6.83
CA ALA A 157 4.59 2.01 -6.58
C ALA A 157 3.84 1.55 -7.85
N LEU A 158 3.50 2.49 -8.74
CA LEU A 158 2.91 2.18 -10.04
C LEU A 158 3.90 1.51 -10.98
N GLU A 159 5.17 1.94 -10.96
CA GLU A 159 6.24 1.27 -11.70
C GLU A 159 6.46 -0.16 -11.20
N ARG A 160 6.45 -0.37 -9.88
CA ARG A 160 6.50 -1.69 -9.25
C ARG A 160 5.38 -2.60 -9.76
N ILE A 161 4.15 -2.10 -9.80
CA ILE A 161 2.99 -2.81 -10.38
C ILE A 161 3.23 -3.16 -11.86
N LYS A 162 3.73 -2.21 -12.65
CA LYS A 162 4.00 -2.39 -14.09
C LYS A 162 5.07 -3.45 -14.34
N LEU A 163 6.16 -3.43 -13.58
CA LEU A 163 7.23 -4.43 -13.67
C LEU A 163 6.70 -5.82 -13.34
N TRP A 164 5.95 -5.96 -12.25
CA TRP A 164 5.34 -7.23 -11.87
C TRP A 164 4.45 -7.79 -12.98
N LYS A 165 3.56 -6.96 -13.56
CA LYS A 165 2.66 -7.36 -14.66
C LYS A 165 3.41 -7.82 -15.91
N THR A 166 4.54 -7.17 -16.21
CA THR A 166 5.38 -7.53 -17.37
C THR A 166 5.94 -8.95 -17.22
N ASN A 167 6.28 -9.36 -16.00
CA ASN A 167 6.81 -10.70 -15.71
C ASN A 167 5.73 -11.74 -15.40
N ASN A 168 4.47 -11.31 -15.21
CA ASN A 168 3.36 -12.16 -14.78
C ASN A 168 2.15 -12.03 -15.73
N ILE A 169 2.40 -12.05 -17.04
CA ILE A 169 1.36 -11.89 -18.06
C ILE A 169 0.24 -12.93 -17.86
N GLY A 170 -1.00 -12.46 -17.84
CA GLY A 170 -2.19 -13.31 -17.68
C GLY A 170 -2.53 -13.67 -16.23
N ARG A 171 -1.71 -13.27 -15.25
CA ARG A 171 -2.03 -13.41 -13.83
C ARG A 171 -2.82 -12.20 -13.33
N GLU A 172 -3.72 -12.44 -12.38
CA GLU A 172 -4.44 -11.38 -11.68
C GLU A 172 -3.48 -10.65 -10.73
N LEU A 173 -3.68 -9.34 -10.58
CA LEU A 173 -2.77 -8.50 -9.81
C LEU A 173 -3.02 -8.73 -8.31
N PRO A 174 -2.00 -9.15 -7.55
CA PRO A 174 -2.21 -9.53 -6.17
C PRO A 174 -2.48 -8.33 -5.26
N GLU A 175 -3.28 -8.56 -4.22
CA GLU A 175 -3.61 -7.57 -3.19
C GLU A 175 -2.37 -6.88 -2.61
N TRP A 176 -1.37 -7.64 -2.14
CA TRP A 176 -0.17 -7.11 -1.49
C TRP A 176 0.60 -6.08 -2.34
N LEU A 177 0.41 -6.10 -3.66
CA LEU A 177 1.08 -5.20 -4.58
C LEU A 177 0.34 -3.88 -4.78
N THR A 178 -0.99 -3.91 -4.65
CA THR A 178 -1.89 -2.75 -4.83
C THR A 178 -2.32 -2.10 -3.53
N GLU A 179 -2.35 -2.87 -2.44
CA GLU A 179 -2.70 -2.40 -1.12
C GLU A 179 -1.66 -1.39 -0.61
N PHE A 180 -2.16 -0.30 -0.08
CA PHE A 180 -1.35 0.70 0.60
C PHE A 180 -2.12 1.27 1.80
N TYR A 181 -1.37 1.74 2.77
CA TYR A 181 -1.88 2.42 3.95
C TYR A 181 -1.72 3.93 3.80
N LEU A 182 -2.83 4.65 3.92
CA LEU A 182 -2.87 6.11 3.88
C LEU A 182 -3.04 6.62 5.30
N ILE A 183 -2.00 7.25 5.86
CA ILE A 183 -2.10 7.86 7.19
C ILE A 183 -2.98 9.11 7.16
N GLU A 184 -3.59 9.45 8.28
CA GLU A 184 -4.60 10.50 8.38
C GLU A 184 -4.09 11.86 7.86
N ASP A 185 -2.84 12.21 8.17
CA ASP A 185 -2.20 13.45 7.71
C ASP A 185 -2.11 13.55 6.17
N GLN A 186 -2.16 12.43 5.46
CA GLN A 186 -2.13 12.38 4.00
C GLN A 186 -3.52 12.55 3.36
N LEU A 187 -4.61 12.54 4.14
CA LEU A 187 -5.96 12.72 3.60
C LEU A 187 -6.16 14.09 2.95
N GLY A 188 -5.46 15.13 3.42
CA GLY A 188 -5.52 16.46 2.79
C GLY A 188 -5.02 16.50 1.35
N LEU A 189 -4.28 15.48 0.91
CA LEU A 189 -3.71 15.36 -0.43
C LEU A 189 -4.67 14.72 -1.44
N ILE A 190 -5.72 14.04 -0.97
CA ILE A 190 -6.63 13.34 -1.88
C ILE A 190 -7.65 14.30 -2.46
N TYR A 191 -7.94 14.15 -3.75
CA TYR A 191 -9.04 14.85 -4.38
C TYR A 191 -10.25 13.92 -4.50
N PRO A 192 -11.38 14.21 -3.82
CA PRO A 192 -12.57 13.38 -3.91
C PRO A 192 -13.22 13.50 -5.28
N LEU A 193 -13.56 12.37 -5.90
CA LEU A 193 -14.27 12.38 -7.17
C LEU A 193 -15.78 12.53 -6.97
N SER A 194 -16.41 13.37 -7.80
CA SER A 194 -17.88 13.48 -7.87
C SER A 194 -18.49 12.18 -8.42
N LEU A 195 -19.80 11.98 -8.20
CA LEU A 195 -20.51 10.80 -8.72
C LEU A 195 -20.42 10.70 -10.25
N TRP A 196 -20.51 11.84 -10.95
CA TRP A 196 -20.39 11.89 -12.41
C TRP A 196 -18.98 11.53 -12.90
N ASP A 197 -17.94 12.03 -12.23
CA ASP A 197 -16.56 11.69 -12.59
C ASP A 197 -16.28 10.19 -12.38
N ARG A 198 -16.80 9.61 -11.29
CA ARG A 198 -16.71 8.16 -11.02
C ARG A 198 -17.35 7.35 -12.15
N PHE A 199 -18.56 7.73 -12.58
CA PHE A 199 -19.29 7.05 -13.64
C PHE A 199 -18.56 7.10 -14.99
N ILE A 200 -18.09 8.29 -15.40
CA ILE A 200 -17.33 8.48 -16.65
C ILE A 200 -16.06 7.61 -16.66
N LEU A 201 -15.33 7.58 -15.55
CA LEU A 201 -14.11 6.79 -15.42
C LEU A 201 -14.37 5.29 -15.47
N HIS A 202 -15.47 4.81 -14.88
CA HIS A 202 -15.88 3.41 -14.96
C HIS A 202 -16.14 2.99 -16.42
N ILE A 203 -16.87 3.82 -17.17
CA ILE A 203 -17.15 3.56 -18.60
C ILE A 203 -15.87 3.58 -19.44
N LYS A 204 -14.96 4.53 -19.21
CA LYS A 204 -13.67 4.60 -19.94
C LYS A 204 -12.85 3.33 -19.76
N ASN A 205 -12.72 2.85 -18.52
CA ASN A 205 -11.98 1.62 -18.23
C ASN A 205 -12.63 0.38 -18.88
N PHE A 206 -13.96 0.32 -18.91
CA PHE A 206 -14.70 -0.75 -19.58
C PHE A 206 -14.48 -0.76 -21.11
N LYS A 207 -14.46 0.42 -21.74
CA LYS A 207 -14.18 0.53 -23.19
C LYS A 207 -12.75 0.11 -23.56
N ILE A 208 -11.76 0.46 -22.74
CA ILE A 208 -10.36 0.04 -22.96
C ILE A 208 -10.22 -1.48 -22.83
N PHE A 209 -10.99 -2.11 -21.92
CA PHE A 209 -11.01 -3.55 -21.76
C PHE A 209 -11.60 -4.28 -22.99
N ILE A 210 -12.65 -3.74 -23.60
CA ILE A 210 -13.23 -4.30 -24.84
C ILE A 210 -12.26 -4.15 -26.02
N ALA A 211 -11.55 -3.03 -26.11
CA ALA A 211 -10.62 -2.76 -27.21
C ALA A 211 -9.30 -3.57 -27.14
N ARG A 212 -9.05 -4.29 -26.05
CA ARG A 212 -7.84 -5.12 -25.82
C ARG A 212 -8.10 -6.63 -25.90
N LYS A 213 -9.32 -7.05 -26.24
CA LYS A 213 -9.65 -8.42 -26.64
C LYS A 213 -9.69 -8.52 -28.16
#